data_AF-A0A950B4J4-F1
#
_entry.id   AF-A0A950B4J4-F1
#
_cell.length_a   1.000
_cell.length_b   1.000
_cell.length_c   1.000
_cell.angle_alpha   90.00
_cell.angle_beta   90.00
_cell.angle_gamma   90.00
#
_symmetry.space_group_name_H-M   'P 1'
#
loop_
_entity.id
_entity.type
_entity.pdbx_description
1 polymer ?
#
loop_
_entity_poly.entity_id
_entity_poly.type
_entity_poly.pdbx_seq_one_letter_code
_entity_poly.pdbx_strand_id
1 'polypeptide(L)'
;LAGAEVFCTASPAKWHVLQSLGVEHVFDSRTVAFADAIRELTRGEGVDVVLSSLTGDAVTRGLALLRRGGRFLEIGKRDVRDAKAVAAAHPDVAYHAFDLAELCRAEPEAVGRLLERLLVRFEAGELTPLPSRAFDLARAREAFRLMQQARHTGKILIRMPRESSSRTVAFRPDATYLITGGLGALGLLTARWITDRGVRHVVLTGRGEPGTGARDRIAALEAAGAAVRVVRADVADADQVRSVLEEIRRSMPPLRGVVHAAGLLDDGVLTQQTPERFERVLAPKVAGAWNLHVLTRDDPLDFFVMYGSAAALLGSAGQANHAAANAFLDGLAHHRRASGLPALAIDWGAWSGIGAAEQRQAGERLRAKGLGTIAPTQGLQVLERLLAGDATQVSVLPVSWPQFLQQQGDTPFFADFAEDGGRQAGVATLNQLLEQTPVHERPAAVRAFVIAQVARVLGLGSTDDLDPDLGFFDLGMDSLTAVELRSRFQAELGRPLPSTVVFDYPNIAALARFLAGEVLGLAGQAGDGEPAGGPHDDGDALDDLSDAELADLLSKKLNSLNSFCRVRETHRSE
;
A
#
# COMPACT_ATOMS: atom_id res chain seq x y z
N LEU A 1 1.19 -28.36 -26.14
CA LEU A 1 1.67 -28.38 -27.55
C LEU A 1 1.20 -29.67 -28.20
N ALA A 2 0.93 -29.71 -29.51
CA ALA A 2 0.41 -30.90 -30.21
C ALA A 2 1.43 -32.07 -30.34
N GLY A 3 2.37 -32.20 -29.39
CA GLY A 3 3.48 -33.14 -29.42
C GLY A 3 4.65 -32.74 -30.33
N ALA A 4 4.64 -31.53 -30.90
CA ALA A 4 5.73 -31.05 -31.75
C ALA A 4 6.96 -30.65 -30.92
N GLU A 5 8.15 -30.97 -31.43
CA GLU A 5 9.41 -30.38 -31.00
C GLU A 5 9.48 -28.92 -31.51
N VAL A 6 9.83 -27.99 -30.62
CA VAL A 6 9.69 -26.54 -30.88
C VAL A 6 11.03 -25.84 -30.85
N PHE A 7 11.36 -25.19 -31.97
CA PHE A 7 12.49 -24.27 -32.10
C PHE A 7 11.96 -22.83 -32.17
N CYS A 8 12.37 -21.98 -31.22
CA CYS A 8 11.91 -20.59 -31.15
C CYS A 8 13.06 -19.60 -31.30
N THR A 9 12.77 -18.43 -31.88
CA THR A 9 13.70 -17.30 -31.90
C THR A 9 13.16 -16.14 -31.07
N ALA A 10 13.99 -15.53 -30.24
CA ALA A 10 13.68 -14.29 -29.52
C ALA A 10 14.95 -13.51 -29.17
N SER A 11 14.82 -12.24 -28.78
CA SER A 11 15.94 -11.47 -28.23
C SER A 11 16.46 -12.13 -26.94
N PRO A 12 17.78 -12.16 -26.66
CA PRO A 12 18.37 -12.84 -25.51
C PRO A 12 17.72 -12.54 -24.15
N ALA A 13 17.34 -11.27 -23.92
CA ALA A 13 16.67 -10.84 -22.69
C ALA A 13 15.32 -11.56 -22.39
N LYS A 14 14.73 -12.24 -23.38
CA LYS A 14 13.42 -12.92 -23.28
C LYS A 14 13.51 -14.44 -23.21
N TRP A 15 14.70 -15.01 -23.32
CA TRP A 15 14.87 -16.47 -23.39
C TRP A 15 14.34 -17.19 -22.15
N HIS A 16 14.56 -16.62 -20.97
CA HIS A 16 14.03 -17.16 -19.71
C HIS A 16 12.51 -17.33 -19.69
N VAL A 17 11.76 -16.46 -20.40
CA VAL A 17 10.30 -16.58 -20.49
C VAL A 17 9.87 -17.71 -21.43
N LEU A 18 10.61 -17.95 -22.50
CA LEU A 18 10.32 -19.08 -23.40
C LEU A 18 10.64 -20.41 -22.70
N GLN A 19 11.74 -20.46 -21.95
CA GLN A 19 12.11 -21.63 -21.16
C GLN A 19 11.08 -21.93 -20.06
N SER A 20 10.54 -20.92 -19.39
CA SER A 20 9.46 -21.12 -18.41
C SER A 20 8.14 -21.60 -19.03
N LEU A 21 7.96 -21.42 -20.34
CA LEU A 21 6.84 -21.96 -21.11
C LEU A 21 7.13 -23.37 -21.68
N GLY A 22 8.27 -23.97 -21.31
CA GLY A 22 8.67 -25.32 -21.73
C GLY A 22 9.30 -25.39 -23.12
N VAL A 23 9.79 -24.27 -23.66
CA VAL A 23 10.54 -24.27 -24.92
C VAL A 23 12.00 -24.64 -24.65
N GLU A 24 12.44 -25.74 -25.24
CA GLU A 24 13.79 -26.28 -25.05
C GLU A 24 14.84 -25.55 -25.91
N HIS A 25 14.53 -25.30 -27.19
CA HIS A 25 15.47 -24.71 -28.14
C HIS A 25 15.14 -23.24 -28.44
N VAL A 26 16.00 -22.32 -27.97
CA VAL A 26 15.83 -20.87 -28.14
C VAL A 26 17.05 -20.25 -28.79
N PHE A 27 16.85 -19.44 -29.85
CA PHE A 27 17.90 -18.77 -30.61
C PHE A 27 17.67 -17.26 -30.71
N ASP A 28 18.69 -16.50 -31.12
CA ASP A 28 18.55 -15.05 -31.31
C ASP A 28 17.83 -14.69 -32.61
N SER A 29 16.66 -14.07 -32.48
CA SER A 29 15.84 -13.54 -33.59
C SER A 29 16.49 -12.41 -34.40
N ARG A 30 17.56 -11.79 -33.91
CA ARG A 30 18.25 -10.67 -34.59
C ARG A 30 19.36 -11.12 -35.54
N THR A 31 19.63 -12.42 -35.59
CA THR A 31 20.66 -13.00 -36.45
C THR A 31 20.04 -14.08 -37.31
N VAL A 32 20.74 -14.52 -38.35
CA VAL A 32 20.35 -15.68 -39.16
C VAL A 32 21.03 -16.98 -38.72
N ALA A 33 21.83 -16.93 -37.66
CA ALA A 33 22.58 -18.06 -37.13
C ALA A 33 21.68 -19.18 -36.58
N PHE A 34 20.42 -18.86 -36.24
CA PHE A 34 19.42 -19.86 -35.85
C PHE A 34 19.25 -20.94 -36.91
N ALA A 35 19.43 -20.62 -38.20
CA ALA A 35 19.22 -21.59 -39.27
C ALA A 35 20.30 -22.67 -39.30
N ASP A 36 21.57 -22.31 -39.10
CA ASP A 36 22.64 -23.30 -39.05
C ASP A 36 22.53 -24.15 -37.78
N ALA A 37 22.22 -23.51 -36.64
CA ALA A 37 22.07 -24.22 -35.36
C ALA A 37 20.89 -25.21 -35.37
N ILE A 38 19.72 -24.82 -35.92
CA ILE A 38 18.58 -25.73 -36.07
C ILE A 38 18.93 -26.86 -37.03
N ARG A 39 19.63 -26.57 -38.13
CA ARG A 39 20.06 -27.61 -39.08
C ARG A 39 21.02 -28.61 -38.44
N GLU A 40 21.92 -28.16 -37.57
CA GLU A 40 22.80 -29.04 -36.81
C GLU A 40 22.04 -29.93 -35.83
N LEU A 41 21.12 -29.35 -35.03
CA LEU A 41 20.29 -30.09 -34.07
C LEU A 41 19.40 -31.14 -34.75
N THR A 42 18.89 -30.81 -35.94
CA THR A 42 18.09 -31.71 -36.78
C THR A 42 18.92 -32.62 -37.68
N ARG A 43 20.26 -32.68 -37.48
CA ARG A 43 21.19 -33.52 -38.26
C ARG A 43 21.10 -33.34 -39.77
N GLY A 44 20.79 -32.12 -40.20
CA GLY A 44 20.64 -31.73 -41.61
C GLY A 44 19.23 -31.87 -42.17
N GLU A 45 18.28 -32.44 -41.43
CA GLU A 45 16.92 -32.68 -41.93
C GLU A 45 16.09 -31.40 -42.04
N GLY A 46 16.27 -30.45 -41.11
CA GLY A 46 15.46 -29.24 -41.04
C GLY A 46 14.13 -29.44 -40.32
N VAL A 47 13.13 -28.62 -40.65
CA VAL A 47 11.85 -28.57 -39.92
C VAL A 47 10.63 -28.78 -40.83
N ASP A 48 9.53 -29.23 -40.23
CA ASP A 48 8.24 -29.46 -40.88
C ASP A 48 7.47 -28.19 -41.24
N VAL A 49 7.48 -27.23 -40.31
CA VAL A 49 6.68 -26.02 -40.37
C VAL A 49 7.54 -24.87 -39.88
N VAL A 50 7.55 -23.79 -40.66
CA VAL A 50 8.12 -22.50 -40.23
C VAL A 50 6.96 -21.51 -40.12
N LEU A 51 6.74 -20.98 -38.92
CA LEU A 51 5.86 -19.83 -38.70
C LEU A 51 6.72 -18.57 -38.57
N SER A 52 6.77 -17.78 -39.64
CA SER A 52 7.67 -16.63 -39.76
C SER A 52 6.94 -15.31 -39.51
N SER A 53 7.57 -14.44 -38.72
CA SER A 53 7.26 -13.02 -38.63
C SER A 53 8.50 -12.14 -38.83
N LEU A 54 9.61 -12.72 -39.30
CA LEU A 54 10.88 -12.04 -39.54
C LEU A 54 10.90 -11.47 -40.97
N THR A 55 11.93 -10.70 -41.30
CA THR A 55 12.06 -10.03 -42.61
C THR A 55 13.46 -10.22 -43.18
N GLY A 56 13.62 -10.01 -44.49
CA GLY A 56 14.92 -10.06 -45.16
C GLY A 56 15.49 -11.47 -45.19
N ASP A 57 16.80 -11.60 -44.99
CA ASP A 57 17.52 -12.88 -45.11
C ASP A 57 17.00 -13.96 -44.18
N ALA A 58 16.38 -13.60 -43.05
CA ALA A 58 15.76 -14.56 -42.15
C ALA A 58 14.64 -15.37 -42.82
N VAL A 59 13.89 -14.78 -43.76
CA VAL A 59 12.85 -15.47 -44.53
C VAL A 59 13.48 -16.50 -45.46
N THR A 60 14.52 -16.09 -46.21
CA THR A 60 15.28 -16.99 -47.11
C THR A 60 15.88 -18.16 -46.34
N ARG A 61 16.47 -17.89 -45.16
CA ARG A 61 17.06 -18.91 -44.31
C ARG A 61 16.00 -19.83 -43.69
N GLY A 62 14.84 -19.29 -43.34
CA GLY A 62 13.67 -20.08 -42.91
C GLY A 62 13.13 -21.00 -44.00
N LEU A 63 13.04 -20.54 -45.26
CA LEU A 63 12.65 -21.40 -46.38
C LEU A 63 13.65 -22.53 -46.61
N ALA A 64 14.95 -22.23 -46.52
CA ALA A 64 16.01 -23.24 -46.64
C ALA A 64 16.06 -24.25 -45.47
N LEU A 65 15.42 -23.93 -44.32
CA LEU A 65 15.27 -24.85 -43.19
C LEU A 65 14.17 -25.90 -43.40
N LEU A 66 13.24 -25.68 -44.33
CA LEU A 66 12.15 -26.62 -44.53
C LEU A 66 12.66 -27.91 -45.18
N ARG A 67 12.23 -29.04 -44.62
CA ARG A 67 12.41 -30.35 -45.24
C ARG A 67 11.48 -30.52 -46.43
N ARG A 68 11.69 -31.58 -47.22
CA ARG A 68 10.78 -31.94 -48.33
C ARG A 68 9.35 -32.16 -47.81
N GLY A 69 8.37 -31.50 -48.43
CA GLY A 69 6.97 -31.45 -47.98
C GLY A 69 6.69 -30.42 -46.87
N GLY A 70 7.69 -29.61 -46.50
CA GLY A 70 7.59 -28.61 -45.45
C GLY A 70 6.64 -27.45 -45.81
N ARG A 71 6.13 -26.77 -44.76
CA ARG A 71 5.16 -25.68 -44.90
C ARG A 71 5.72 -24.40 -44.29
N PHE A 72 5.78 -23.35 -45.10
CA PHE A 72 6.12 -22.00 -44.67
C PHE A 72 4.85 -21.18 -44.47
N LEU A 73 4.64 -20.68 -43.26
CA LEU A 73 3.53 -19.79 -42.88
C LEU A 73 4.09 -18.40 -42.60
N GLU A 74 3.88 -17.46 -43.51
CA GLU A 74 4.31 -16.07 -43.36
C GLU A 74 3.17 -15.24 -42.75
N ILE A 75 3.39 -14.70 -41.55
CA ILE A 75 2.45 -13.78 -40.89
C ILE A 75 2.95 -12.32 -40.91
N GLY A 76 4.17 -12.08 -41.38
CA GLY A 76 4.71 -10.76 -41.63
C GLY A 76 4.08 -10.09 -42.86
N LYS A 77 3.90 -8.77 -42.81
CA LYS A 77 3.28 -7.99 -43.91
C LYS A 77 4.28 -7.20 -44.77
N ARG A 78 5.55 -7.11 -44.34
CA ARG A 78 6.54 -6.22 -44.97
C ARG A 78 7.33 -6.88 -46.10
N ASP A 79 7.52 -8.19 -46.05
CA ASP A 79 8.40 -8.93 -46.96
C ASP A 79 7.72 -10.21 -47.49
N VAL A 80 6.43 -10.10 -47.79
CA VAL A 80 5.64 -11.20 -48.37
C VAL A 80 6.19 -11.53 -49.75
N ARG A 81 6.48 -12.81 -49.98
CA ARG A 81 7.06 -13.30 -51.23
C ARG A 81 5.97 -13.77 -52.19
N ASP A 82 6.24 -13.66 -53.48
CA ASP A 82 5.36 -14.22 -54.50
C ASP A 82 5.37 -15.76 -54.40
N ALA A 83 4.19 -16.34 -54.17
CA ALA A 83 4.07 -17.78 -53.94
C ALA A 83 4.53 -18.61 -55.15
N LYS A 84 4.37 -18.11 -56.38
CA LYS A 84 4.82 -18.81 -57.59
C LYS A 84 6.34 -18.81 -57.70
N ALA A 85 6.98 -17.67 -57.39
CA ALA A 85 8.43 -17.57 -57.34
C ALA A 85 9.03 -18.49 -56.25
N VAL A 86 8.39 -18.57 -55.07
CA VAL A 86 8.82 -19.50 -54.01
C VAL A 86 8.65 -20.95 -54.45
N ALA A 87 7.52 -21.31 -55.06
CA ALA A 87 7.30 -22.67 -55.57
C ALA A 87 8.29 -23.04 -56.69
N ALA A 88 8.72 -22.08 -57.52
CA ALA A 88 9.73 -22.32 -58.54
C ALA A 88 11.13 -22.56 -57.93
N ALA A 89 11.50 -21.80 -56.89
CA ALA A 89 12.79 -21.93 -56.22
C ALA A 89 12.85 -23.12 -55.24
N HIS A 90 11.71 -23.48 -54.65
CA HIS A 90 11.56 -24.53 -53.65
C HIS A 90 10.35 -25.40 -54.02
N PRO A 91 10.46 -26.28 -55.03
CA PRO A 91 9.33 -27.05 -55.56
C PRO A 91 8.72 -28.04 -54.55
N ASP A 92 9.49 -28.40 -53.53
CA ASP A 92 9.11 -29.37 -52.51
C ASP A 92 8.49 -28.73 -51.24
N VAL A 93 8.26 -27.42 -51.20
CA VAL A 93 7.70 -26.73 -50.03
C VAL A 93 6.41 -25.97 -50.38
N ALA A 94 5.50 -25.90 -49.43
CA ALA A 94 4.28 -25.10 -49.55
C ALA A 94 4.47 -23.76 -48.85
N TYR A 95 4.26 -22.66 -49.57
CA TYR A 95 4.32 -21.30 -49.01
C TYR A 95 2.93 -20.71 -48.89
N HIS A 96 2.59 -20.23 -47.69
CA HIS A 96 1.31 -19.60 -47.38
C HIS A 96 1.56 -18.27 -46.67
N ALA A 97 1.22 -17.16 -47.33
CA ALA A 97 1.10 -15.86 -46.68
C ALA A 97 -0.28 -15.76 -46.03
N PHE A 98 -0.32 -15.43 -44.75
CA PHE A 98 -1.54 -15.45 -43.94
C PHE A 98 -1.77 -14.10 -43.26
N ASP A 99 -2.91 -13.45 -43.58
CA ASP A 99 -3.38 -12.25 -42.89
C ASP A 99 -4.71 -12.52 -42.17
N LEU A 100 -4.64 -12.69 -40.85
CA LEU A 100 -5.85 -12.93 -40.04
C LEU A 100 -6.88 -11.79 -40.19
N ALA A 101 -6.45 -10.55 -40.40
CA ALA A 101 -7.38 -9.43 -40.55
C ALA A 101 -8.14 -9.45 -41.88
N GLU A 102 -7.57 -10.06 -42.91
CA GLU A 102 -8.25 -10.30 -44.18
C GLU A 102 -9.21 -11.49 -44.05
N LEU A 103 -8.78 -12.56 -43.39
CA LEU A 103 -9.64 -13.71 -43.10
C LEU A 103 -10.85 -13.34 -42.25
N CYS A 104 -10.69 -12.49 -41.23
CA CYS A 104 -11.83 -11.98 -40.44
C CYS A 104 -12.86 -11.23 -41.29
N ARG A 105 -12.43 -10.56 -42.37
CA ARG A 105 -13.32 -9.84 -43.29
C ARG A 105 -13.97 -10.76 -44.31
N ALA A 106 -13.23 -11.72 -44.84
CA ALA A 106 -13.70 -12.64 -45.86
C ALA A 106 -14.58 -13.76 -45.29
N GLU A 107 -14.23 -14.31 -44.13
CA GLU A 107 -14.83 -15.49 -43.52
C GLU A 107 -15.09 -15.33 -42.00
N PRO A 108 -15.89 -14.33 -41.57
CA PRO A 108 -16.09 -14.01 -40.16
C PRO A 108 -16.65 -15.19 -39.34
N GLU A 109 -17.55 -16.00 -39.92
CA GLU A 109 -18.12 -17.16 -39.24
C GLU A 109 -17.10 -18.27 -39.01
N ALA A 110 -16.17 -18.49 -39.95
CA ALA A 110 -15.12 -19.48 -39.81
C ALA A 110 -14.16 -19.09 -38.67
N VAL A 111 -13.83 -17.80 -38.57
CA VAL A 111 -13.05 -17.25 -37.46
C VAL A 111 -13.81 -17.33 -36.14
N GLY A 112 -15.11 -17.04 -36.12
CA GLY A 112 -15.96 -17.21 -34.93
C GLY A 112 -15.91 -18.63 -34.38
N ARG A 113 -16.11 -19.64 -35.25
CA ARG A 113 -15.99 -21.06 -34.89
C ARG A 113 -14.59 -21.44 -34.41
N LEU A 114 -13.54 -20.82 -34.96
CA LEU A 114 -12.16 -21.01 -34.47
C LEU A 114 -11.99 -20.47 -33.04
N LEU A 115 -12.52 -19.27 -32.76
CA LEU A 115 -12.47 -18.65 -31.44
C LEU A 115 -13.26 -19.46 -30.40
N GLU A 116 -14.45 -19.93 -30.75
CA GLU A 116 -15.26 -20.81 -29.88
C GLU A 116 -14.51 -22.09 -29.51
N ARG A 117 -13.87 -22.75 -30.49
CA ARG A 117 -13.03 -23.93 -30.21
C ARG A 117 -11.85 -23.61 -29.29
N LEU A 118 -11.26 -22.42 -29.41
CA LEU A 118 -10.19 -22.01 -28.50
C LEU A 118 -10.71 -21.79 -27.08
N LEU A 119 -11.88 -21.16 -26.93
CA LEU A 119 -12.49 -20.91 -25.62
C LEU A 119 -12.74 -22.20 -24.85
N VAL A 120 -13.30 -23.23 -25.50
CA VAL A 120 -13.50 -24.56 -24.89
C VAL A 120 -12.19 -25.15 -24.34
N ARG A 121 -11.07 -24.94 -25.05
CA ARG A 121 -9.75 -25.44 -24.63
C ARG A 121 -9.13 -24.62 -23.51
N PHE A 122 -9.41 -23.32 -23.44
CA PHE A 122 -9.06 -22.48 -22.29
C PHE A 122 -9.87 -22.90 -21.04
N GLU A 123 -11.17 -23.15 -21.20
CA GLU A 123 -12.04 -23.62 -20.12
C GLU A 123 -11.62 -24.99 -19.59
N ALA A 124 -11.18 -25.90 -20.48
CA ALA A 124 -10.62 -27.19 -20.13
C ALA A 124 -9.20 -27.13 -19.53
N GLY A 125 -8.57 -25.95 -19.46
CA GLY A 125 -7.21 -25.77 -18.96
C GLY A 125 -6.10 -26.29 -19.87
N GLU A 126 -6.41 -26.71 -21.10
CA GLU A 126 -5.41 -27.14 -22.09
C GLU A 126 -4.58 -25.98 -22.62
N LEU A 127 -5.16 -24.78 -22.63
CA LEU A 127 -4.51 -23.53 -23.01
C LEU A 127 -4.50 -22.57 -21.83
N THR A 128 -3.37 -21.90 -21.64
CA THR A 128 -3.21 -20.87 -20.60
C THR A 128 -3.06 -19.49 -21.24
N PRO A 129 -3.66 -18.43 -20.67
CA PRO A 129 -3.46 -17.08 -21.16
C PRO A 129 -1.98 -16.69 -21.12
N LEU A 130 -1.54 -15.95 -22.13
CA LEU A 130 -0.18 -15.41 -22.15
C LEU A 130 0.04 -14.43 -20.99
N PRO A 131 1.28 -14.28 -20.50
CA PRO A 131 1.64 -13.19 -19.61
C PRO A 131 1.17 -11.86 -20.20
N SER A 132 0.53 -11.01 -19.39
CA SER A 132 0.00 -9.76 -19.88
C SER A 132 0.35 -8.58 -18.99
N ARG A 133 0.51 -7.41 -19.62
CA ARG A 133 0.71 -6.14 -18.94
C ARG A 133 -0.41 -5.20 -19.33
N ALA A 134 -1.26 -4.87 -18.36
CA ALA A 134 -2.38 -3.97 -18.57
C ALA A 134 -1.97 -2.51 -18.35
N PHE A 135 -2.53 -1.63 -19.16
CA PHE A 135 -2.47 -0.17 -19.03
C PHE A 135 -3.88 0.37 -19.15
N ASP A 136 -4.27 1.33 -18.32
CA ASP A 136 -5.52 2.05 -18.52
C ASP A 136 -5.45 2.88 -19.81
N LEU A 137 -6.61 3.15 -20.43
CA LEU A 137 -6.68 3.90 -21.70
C LEU A 137 -5.96 5.25 -21.64
N ALA A 138 -5.99 5.94 -20.49
CA ALA A 138 -5.25 7.20 -20.28
C ALA A 138 -3.73 7.04 -20.49
N ARG A 139 -3.19 5.84 -20.21
CA ARG A 139 -1.77 5.49 -20.35
C ARG A 139 -1.47 4.73 -21.64
N ALA A 140 -2.37 4.73 -22.61
CA ALA A 140 -2.16 4.04 -23.88
C ALA A 140 -0.86 4.48 -24.58
N ARG A 141 -0.47 5.75 -24.48
CA ARG A 141 0.80 6.25 -25.06
C ARG A 141 2.02 5.52 -24.51
N GLU A 142 2.05 5.21 -23.22
CA GLU A 142 3.13 4.44 -22.59
C GLU A 142 3.12 2.99 -23.07
N ALA A 143 1.94 2.39 -23.18
CA ALA A 143 1.75 1.04 -23.70
C ALA A 143 2.32 0.91 -25.12
N PHE A 144 2.02 1.87 -26.00
CA PHE A 144 2.57 1.93 -27.36
C PHE A 144 4.09 2.15 -27.39
N ARG A 145 4.64 3.00 -26.50
CA ARG A 145 6.10 3.18 -26.39
C ARG A 145 6.80 1.89 -25.96
N LEU A 146 6.25 1.16 -24.97
CA LEU A 146 6.78 -0.13 -24.54
C LEU A 146 6.76 -1.16 -25.68
N MET A 147 5.69 -1.15 -26.47
CA MET A 147 5.55 -2.00 -27.65
C MET A 147 6.63 -1.70 -28.71
N GLN A 148 6.80 -0.43 -29.08
CA GLN A 148 7.77 0.02 -30.09
C GLN A 148 9.21 -0.31 -29.70
N GLN A 149 9.56 -0.22 -28.42
CA GLN A 149 10.88 -0.58 -27.91
C GLN A 149 11.12 -2.10 -27.86
N ALA A 150 10.12 -2.93 -28.21
CA ALA A 150 10.15 -4.37 -28.11
C ALA A 150 10.51 -4.90 -26.71
N ARG A 151 10.24 -4.13 -25.65
CA ARG A 151 10.56 -4.45 -24.25
C ARG A 151 9.48 -5.23 -23.50
N HIS A 152 8.35 -5.51 -24.14
CA HIS A 152 7.28 -6.32 -23.56
C HIS A 152 7.47 -7.81 -23.86
N THR A 153 6.90 -8.63 -22.98
CA THR A 153 6.71 -10.08 -23.19
C THR A 153 5.22 -10.39 -23.08
N GLY A 154 4.74 -11.33 -23.89
CA GLY A 154 3.34 -11.69 -23.96
C GLY A 154 2.47 -10.58 -24.55
N LYS A 155 1.36 -10.20 -23.90
CA LYS A 155 0.38 -9.25 -24.44
C LYS A 155 0.29 -7.95 -23.65
N ILE A 156 0.23 -6.83 -24.37
CA ILE A 156 -0.13 -5.53 -23.81
C ILE A 156 -1.65 -5.39 -23.90
N LEU A 157 -2.30 -5.11 -22.78
CA LEU A 157 -3.74 -4.91 -22.70
C LEU A 157 -4.04 -3.44 -22.44
N ILE A 158 -5.01 -2.88 -23.16
CA ILE A 158 -5.58 -1.57 -22.85
C ILE A 158 -6.89 -1.79 -22.13
N ARG A 159 -6.96 -1.36 -20.87
CA ARG A 159 -8.19 -1.36 -20.09
C ARG A 159 -8.99 -0.14 -20.51
N MET A 160 -10.11 -0.40 -21.17
CA MET A 160 -11.08 0.65 -21.47
C MET A 160 -11.63 1.19 -20.16
N PRO A 161 -11.83 2.52 -20.04
CA PRO A 161 -12.66 3.06 -18.98
C PRO A 161 -14.00 2.36 -19.14
N ARG A 162 -14.43 1.62 -18.13
CA ARG A 162 -15.82 1.20 -18.11
C ARG A 162 -16.61 2.48 -18.02
N GLU A 163 -17.46 2.75 -19.01
CA GLU A 163 -18.50 3.76 -18.83
C GLU A 163 -19.13 3.46 -17.48
N SER A 164 -19.12 4.44 -16.60
CA SER A 164 -19.94 4.41 -15.40
C SER A 164 -21.38 4.35 -15.90
N SER A 165 -21.85 3.14 -16.24
CA SER A 165 -23.26 2.86 -16.13
C SER A 165 -23.49 3.13 -14.66
N SER A 166 -24.16 4.25 -14.35
CA SER A 166 -24.70 4.57 -13.05
C SER A 166 -25.58 3.38 -12.63
N ARG A 167 -24.95 2.33 -12.11
CA ARG A 167 -25.60 1.20 -11.49
C ARG A 167 -25.88 1.69 -10.09
N THR A 168 -27.05 2.28 -9.89
CA THR A 168 -27.56 2.41 -8.54
C THR A 168 -27.58 1.02 -7.92
N VAL A 169 -26.83 0.81 -6.84
CA VAL A 169 -26.95 -0.42 -6.06
C VAL A 169 -28.38 -0.47 -5.55
N ALA A 170 -29.18 -1.33 -6.15
CA ALA A 170 -30.58 -1.51 -5.79
C ALA A 170 -30.62 -2.31 -4.48
N PHE A 171 -30.79 -1.60 -3.37
CA PHE A 171 -31.11 -2.24 -2.10
C PHE A 171 -32.46 -2.92 -2.22
N ARG A 172 -32.48 -4.21 -1.88
CA ARG A 172 -33.65 -5.06 -2.03
C ARG A 172 -34.34 -5.24 -0.68
N PRO A 173 -35.66 -5.02 -0.60
CA PRO A 173 -36.40 -5.26 0.65
C PRO A 173 -36.49 -6.75 0.97
N ASP A 174 -36.41 -7.63 -0.03
CA ASP A 174 -36.47 -9.10 0.07
C ASP A 174 -35.07 -9.75 0.15
N ALA A 175 -34.09 -9.04 0.71
CA ALA A 175 -32.72 -9.53 0.89
C ALA A 175 -32.16 -9.22 2.27
N THR A 176 -31.19 -10.03 2.69
CA THR A 176 -30.46 -9.88 3.95
C THR A 176 -29.10 -9.23 3.73
N TYR A 177 -28.71 -8.36 4.66
CA TYR A 177 -27.42 -7.66 4.66
C TYR A 177 -26.70 -7.88 5.99
N LEU A 178 -25.48 -8.43 5.91
CA LEU A 178 -24.64 -8.72 7.07
C LEU A 178 -23.63 -7.60 7.29
N ILE A 179 -23.61 -7.02 8.50
CA ILE A 179 -22.64 -6.00 8.90
C ILE A 179 -21.85 -6.51 10.10
N THR A 180 -20.58 -6.82 9.89
CA THR A 180 -19.67 -7.22 10.98
C THR A 180 -19.00 -6.00 11.60
N GLY A 181 -18.75 -6.04 12.91
CA GLY A 181 -18.51 -4.80 13.66
C GLY A 181 -19.76 -3.92 13.67
N GLY A 182 -20.94 -4.54 13.48
CA GLY A 182 -22.23 -3.86 13.26
C GLY A 182 -22.71 -3.07 14.46
N LEU A 183 -22.16 -3.35 15.65
CA LEU A 183 -22.44 -2.61 16.89
C LEU A 183 -21.52 -1.39 17.09
N GLY A 184 -20.49 -1.24 16.24
CA GLY A 184 -19.62 -0.08 16.23
C GLY A 184 -20.25 1.13 15.55
N ALA A 185 -19.65 2.31 15.73
CA ALA A 185 -20.22 3.57 15.23
C ALA A 185 -20.43 3.56 13.70
N LEU A 186 -19.44 3.12 12.92
CA LEU A 186 -19.55 3.02 11.45
C LEU A 186 -20.49 1.90 11.00
N GLY A 187 -20.53 0.78 11.73
CA GLY A 187 -21.46 -0.33 11.46
C GLY A 187 -22.92 0.11 11.59
N LEU A 188 -23.27 0.76 12.71
CA LEU A 188 -24.62 1.29 12.95
C LEU A 188 -24.98 2.44 11.98
N LEU A 189 -24.02 3.30 11.64
CA LEU A 189 -24.23 4.34 10.63
C LEU A 189 -24.57 3.72 9.27
N THR A 190 -23.84 2.67 8.87
CA THR A 190 -24.08 1.96 7.62
C THR A 190 -25.43 1.22 7.66
N ALA A 191 -25.76 0.58 8.79
CA ALA A 191 -27.05 -0.08 8.99
C ALA A 191 -28.24 0.89 8.82
N ARG A 192 -28.12 2.09 9.39
CA ARG A 192 -29.13 3.15 9.20
C ARG A 192 -29.24 3.57 7.75
N TRP A 193 -28.10 3.84 7.13
CA TRP A 193 -28.03 4.29 5.74
C TRP A 193 -28.67 3.32 4.73
N ILE A 194 -28.44 2.00 4.89
CA ILE A 194 -29.08 0.99 4.02
C ILE A 194 -30.58 0.84 4.34
N THR A 195 -30.98 0.97 5.60
CA THR A 195 -32.39 0.88 6.02
C THR A 195 -33.22 2.02 5.42
N ASP A 196 -32.68 3.24 5.45
CA ASP A 196 -33.28 4.43 4.82
C ASP A 196 -33.44 4.27 3.29
N ARG A 197 -32.71 3.33 2.67
CA ARG A 197 -32.76 3.01 1.24
C ARG A 197 -33.59 1.77 0.89
N GLY A 198 -34.39 1.27 1.85
CA GLY A 198 -35.35 0.20 1.57
C GLY A 198 -34.92 -1.18 2.04
N VAL A 199 -33.72 -1.34 2.64
CA VAL A 199 -33.36 -2.61 3.28
C VAL A 199 -34.31 -2.92 4.43
N ARG A 200 -34.73 -4.18 4.54
CA ARG A 200 -35.63 -4.65 5.61
C ARG A 200 -35.03 -5.75 6.48
N HIS A 201 -34.00 -6.45 6.06
CA HIS A 201 -33.37 -7.51 6.86
C HIS A 201 -31.88 -7.19 7.08
N VAL A 202 -31.52 -6.87 8.32
CA VAL A 202 -30.15 -6.49 8.70
C VAL A 202 -29.65 -7.41 9.80
N VAL A 203 -28.48 -8.02 9.59
CA VAL A 203 -27.79 -8.80 10.61
C VAL A 203 -26.56 -8.02 11.07
N LEU A 204 -26.51 -7.70 12.36
CA LEU A 204 -25.38 -7.01 12.99
C LEU A 204 -24.59 -8.00 13.83
N THR A 205 -23.29 -8.14 13.58
CA THR A 205 -22.42 -9.00 14.40
C THR A 205 -21.35 -8.23 15.17
N GLY A 206 -21.06 -8.72 16.36
CA GLY A 206 -20.02 -8.22 17.25
C GLY A 206 -19.73 -9.21 18.39
N ARG A 207 -18.62 -9.02 19.09
CA ARG A 207 -18.17 -9.94 20.15
C ARG A 207 -18.91 -9.76 21.49
N GLY A 208 -19.48 -8.58 21.71
CA GLY A 208 -20.16 -8.21 22.95
C GLY A 208 -21.61 -7.84 22.71
N GLU A 209 -22.34 -7.69 23.81
CA GLU A 209 -23.71 -7.18 23.81
C GLU A 209 -23.74 -5.72 23.32
N PRO A 210 -24.81 -5.27 22.65
CA PRO A 210 -24.99 -3.88 22.30
C PRO A 210 -25.07 -3.03 23.57
N GLY A 211 -24.19 -2.04 23.69
CA GLY A 211 -24.26 -1.01 24.73
C GLY A 211 -25.50 -0.13 24.58
N THR A 212 -25.79 0.71 25.58
CA THR A 212 -27.02 1.55 25.62
C THR A 212 -27.23 2.36 24.33
N GLY A 213 -26.24 3.14 23.91
CA GLY A 213 -26.34 3.93 22.67
C GLY A 213 -26.45 3.09 21.39
N ALA A 214 -25.94 1.86 21.39
CA ALA A 214 -26.13 0.93 20.27
C ALA A 214 -27.57 0.38 20.24
N ARG A 215 -28.14 0.06 21.42
CA ARG A 215 -29.55 -0.38 21.53
C ARG A 215 -30.52 0.69 21.06
N ASP A 216 -30.31 1.95 21.43
CA ASP A 216 -31.17 3.06 20.99
C ASP A 216 -31.14 3.21 19.46
N ARG A 217 -29.95 3.07 18.86
CA ARG A 217 -29.79 3.10 17.40
C ARG A 217 -30.43 1.89 16.73
N ILE A 218 -30.31 0.69 17.30
CA ILE A 218 -30.98 -0.52 16.80
C ILE A 218 -32.50 -0.36 16.86
N ALA A 219 -33.04 0.12 17.98
CA ALA A 219 -34.48 0.39 18.12
C ALA A 219 -34.98 1.42 17.09
N ALA A 220 -34.16 2.42 16.74
CA ALA A 220 -34.48 3.36 15.68
C ALA A 220 -34.50 2.72 14.27
N LEU A 221 -33.67 1.70 14.01
CA LEU A 221 -33.73 0.91 12.77
C LEU A 221 -35.01 0.07 12.71
N GLU A 222 -35.36 -0.56 13.83
CA GLU A 222 -36.58 -1.36 13.94
C GLU A 222 -37.84 -0.50 13.78
N ALA A 223 -37.87 0.68 14.38
CA ALA A 223 -38.93 1.68 14.20
C ALA A 223 -39.04 2.19 12.75
N ALA A 224 -37.94 2.16 11.99
CA ALA A 224 -37.92 2.47 10.56
C ALA A 224 -38.36 1.29 9.66
N GLY A 225 -38.75 0.16 10.27
CA GLY A 225 -39.30 -1.01 9.59
C GLY A 225 -38.28 -2.08 9.20
N ALA A 226 -37.06 -2.03 9.71
CA ALA A 226 -36.09 -3.11 9.53
C ALA A 226 -36.24 -4.21 10.59
N ALA A 227 -36.26 -5.46 10.18
CA ALA A 227 -35.99 -6.61 11.04
C ALA A 227 -34.48 -6.69 11.29
N VAL A 228 -34.04 -6.24 12.47
CA VAL A 228 -32.63 -6.28 12.89
C VAL A 228 -32.38 -7.51 13.73
N ARG A 229 -31.40 -8.34 13.34
CA ARG A 229 -30.91 -9.43 14.18
C ARG A 229 -29.50 -9.14 14.65
N VAL A 230 -29.33 -8.99 15.95
CA VAL A 230 -28.00 -8.89 16.56
C VAL A 230 -27.54 -10.29 16.91
N VAL A 231 -26.38 -10.70 16.37
CA VAL A 231 -25.79 -12.01 16.65
C VAL A 231 -24.40 -11.82 17.24
N ARG A 232 -24.18 -12.40 18.42
CA ARG A 232 -22.88 -12.40 19.07
C ARG A 232 -21.97 -13.41 18.38
N ALA A 233 -20.94 -12.94 17.71
CA ALA A 233 -19.96 -13.77 17.01
C ALA A 233 -18.61 -13.06 16.92
N ASP A 234 -17.53 -13.82 17.08
CA ASP A 234 -16.20 -13.38 16.64
C ASP A 234 -16.01 -13.76 15.18
N VAL A 235 -15.71 -12.77 14.34
CA VAL A 235 -15.49 -13.01 12.91
C VAL A 235 -14.18 -13.75 12.63
N ALA A 236 -13.21 -13.67 13.53
CA ALA A 236 -11.95 -14.41 13.40
C ALA A 236 -12.14 -15.92 13.59
N ASP A 237 -13.23 -16.33 14.24
CA ASP A 237 -13.62 -17.73 14.42
C ASP A 237 -14.48 -18.21 13.25
N ALA A 238 -13.94 -19.14 12.46
CA ALA A 238 -14.58 -19.63 11.24
C ALA A 238 -15.90 -20.38 11.51
N ASP A 239 -16.01 -21.08 12.65
CA ASP A 239 -17.21 -21.85 12.99
C ASP A 239 -18.34 -20.94 13.46
N GLN A 240 -18.01 -19.86 14.18
CA GLN A 240 -18.99 -18.83 14.53
C GLN A 240 -19.51 -18.10 13.29
N VAL A 241 -18.63 -17.72 12.35
CA VAL A 241 -19.06 -17.11 11.07
C VAL A 241 -19.94 -18.07 10.27
N ARG A 242 -19.57 -19.35 10.20
CA ARG A 242 -20.38 -20.38 9.53
C ARG A 242 -21.77 -20.48 10.14
N SER A 243 -21.87 -20.55 11.47
CA SER A 243 -23.15 -20.63 12.19
C SER A 243 -24.05 -19.42 11.88
N VAL A 244 -23.50 -18.20 11.88
CA VAL A 244 -24.25 -16.99 11.50
C VAL A 244 -24.79 -17.07 10.07
N LEU A 245 -23.95 -17.50 9.12
CA LEU A 245 -24.34 -17.58 7.70
C LEU A 245 -25.38 -18.68 7.45
N GLU A 246 -25.25 -19.83 8.12
CA GLU A 246 -26.24 -20.91 8.06
C GLU A 246 -27.59 -20.48 8.64
N GLU A 247 -27.60 -19.72 9.74
CA GLU A 247 -28.82 -19.16 10.31
C GLU A 247 -29.51 -18.17 9.36
N ILE A 248 -28.74 -17.29 8.71
CA ILE A 248 -29.23 -16.38 7.67
C ILE A 248 -29.88 -17.17 6.54
N ARG A 249 -29.17 -18.14 5.97
CA ARG A 249 -29.67 -18.95 4.84
C ARG A 249 -30.92 -19.77 5.18
N ARG A 250 -31.06 -20.19 6.44
CA ARG A 250 -32.19 -21.01 6.90
C ARG A 250 -33.45 -20.21 7.21
N SER A 251 -33.32 -19.01 7.79
CA SER A 251 -34.47 -18.29 8.38
C SER A 251 -34.75 -16.90 7.79
N MET A 252 -33.96 -16.44 6.84
CA MET A 252 -34.08 -15.09 6.28
C MET A 252 -34.07 -15.13 4.75
N PRO A 253 -34.48 -14.03 4.08
CA PRO A 253 -34.28 -13.91 2.65
C PRO A 253 -32.78 -14.00 2.27
N PRO A 254 -32.46 -14.26 0.99
CA PRO A 254 -31.09 -14.50 0.54
C PRO A 254 -30.11 -13.40 0.96
N LEU A 255 -28.90 -13.79 1.35
CA LEU A 255 -27.81 -12.85 1.62
C LEU A 255 -27.37 -12.18 0.31
N ARG A 256 -27.47 -10.86 0.25
CA ARG A 256 -27.09 -10.06 -0.93
C ARG A 256 -25.97 -9.07 -0.68
N GLY A 257 -25.64 -8.78 0.58
CA GLY A 257 -24.55 -7.85 0.86
C GLY A 257 -23.83 -8.14 2.16
N VAL A 258 -22.52 -7.94 2.13
CA VAL A 258 -21.66 -8.00 3.31
C VAL A 258 -20.93 -6.67 3.46
N VAL A 259 -20.95 -6.10 4.66
CA VAL A 259 -20.10 -4.97 5.05
C VAL A 259 -19.23 -5.40 6.23
N HIS A 260 -17.93 -5.45 5.99
CA HIS A 260 -16.94 -5.78 7.00
C HIS A 260 -16.36 -4.51 7.63
N ALA A 261 -16.97 -4.08 8.73
CA ALA A 261 -16.55 -2.92 9.54
C ALA A 261 -15.92 -3.34 10.88
N ALA A 262 -15.58 -4.62 11.06
CA ALA A 262 -14.92 -5.11 12.26
C ALA A 262 -13.46 -4.63 12.30
N GLY A 263 -13.00 -4.19 13.46
CA GLY A 263 -11.64 -3.72 13.64
C GLY A 263 -11.33 -3.41 15.09
N LEU A 264 -10.04 -3.37 15.39
CA LEU A 264 -9.47 -2.99 16.69
C LEU A 264 -8.22 -2.15 16.43
N LEU A 265 -7.91 -1.25 17.36
CA LEU A 265 -6.64 -0.53 17.39
C LEU A 265 -5.82 -0.98 18.59
N ASP A 266 -4.51 -1.05 18.41
CA ASP A 266 -3.54 -1.26 19.48
C ASP A 266 -2.20 -0.62 19.09
N ASP A 267 -2.18 0.70 19.22
CA ASP A 267 -1.08 1.53 18.74
C ASP A 267 0.16 1.35 19.63
N GLY A 268 1.32 1.44 19.00
CA GLY A 268 2.64 1.32 19.62
C GLY A 268 3.73 1.40 18.56
N VAL A 269 4.82 2.10 18.88
CA VAL A 269 6.01 2.12 18.01
C VAL A 269 6.51 0.70 17.76
N LEU A 270 7.22 0.48 16.64
CA LEU A 270 7.58 -0.86 16.20
C LEU A 270 8.34 -1.67 17.28
N THR A 271 9.17 -1.03 18.09
CA THR A 271 9.92 -1.66 19.20
C THR A 271 9.05 -2.07 20.39
N GLN A 272 7.83 -1.53 20.51
CA GLN A 272 6.86 -1.86 21.55
C GLN A 272 5.74 -2.80 21.06
N GLN A 273 5.82 -3.20 19.79
CA GLN A 273 4.91 -4.20 19.24
C GLN A 273 5.38 -5.60 19.63
N THR A 274 4.41 -6.46 19.91
CA THR A 274 4.67 -7.89 20.17
C THR A 274 3.81 -8.73 19.22
N PRO A 275 4.16 -10.01 18.98
CA PRO A 275 3.34 -10.91 18.17
C PRO A 275 1.87 -10.92 18.61
N GLU A 276 1.60 -10.91 19.92
CA GLU A 276 0.24 -10.97 20.48
C GLU A 276 -0.55 -9.68 20.20
N ARG A 277 0.12 -8.52 20.22
CA ARG A 277 -0.51 -7.23 19.84
C ARG A 277 -0.82 -7.20 18.34
N PHE A 278 0.07 -7.75 17.51
CA PHE A 278 -0.17 -7.92 16.08
C PHE A 278 -1.35 -8.86 15.82
N GLU A 279 -1.30 -10.09 16.33
CA GLU A 279 -2.36 -11.09 16.14
C GLU A 279 -3.72 -10.55 16.55
N ARG A 280 -3.81 -9.86 17.68
CA ARG A 280 -5.04 -9.26 18.18
C ARG A 280 -5.64 -8.21 17.22
N VAL A 281 -4.80 -7.39 16.57
CA VAL A 281 -5.25 -6.36 15.61
C VAL A 281 -5.54 -6.97 14.23
N LEU A 282 -4.74 -7.96 13.81
CA LEU A 282 -4.92 -8.66 12.54
C LEU A 282 -6.18 -9.53 12.56
N ALA A 283 -6.47 -10.25 13.65
CA ALA A 283 -7.55 -11.23 13.73
C ALA A 283 -8.89 -10.77 13.13
N PRO A 284 -9.50 -9.63 13.56
CA PRO A 284 -10.80 -9.25 13.03
C PRO A 284 -10.79 -8.87 11.55
N LYS A 285 -9.69 -8.31 11.02
CA LYS A 285 -9.60 -7.84 9.63
C LYS A 285 -9.07 -8.91 8.68
N VAL A 286 -8.03 -9.63 9.09
CA VAL A 286 -7.37 -10.66 8.29
C VAL A 286 -8.17 -11.95 8.32
N ALA A 287 -8.21 -12.63 9.46
CA ALA A 287 -8.95 -13.89 9.60
C ALA A 287 -10.45 -13.66 9.38
N GLY A 288 -11.01 -12.57 9.93
CA GLY A 288 -12.42 -12.23 9.75
C GLY A 288 -12.84 -12.03 8.29
N ALA A 289 -12.12 -11.21 7.52
CA ALA A 289 -12.45 -11.02 6.11
C ALA A 289 -12.17 -12.26 5.28
N TRP A 290 -11.14 -13.06 5.61
CA TRP A 290 -10.86 -14.33 4.96
C TRP A 290 -11.99 -15.36 5.17
N ASN A 291 -12.45 -15.51 6.41
CA ASN A 291 -13.57 -16.39 6.77
C ASN A 291 -14.84 -15.99 6.02
N LEU A 292 -15.18 -14.71 6.05
CA LEU A 292 -16.29 -14.18 5.25
C LEU A 292 -16.08 -14.46 3.77
N HIS A 293 -14.84 -14.30 3.26
CA HIS A 293 -14.57 -14.53 1.86
C HIS A 293 -14.87 -15.97 1.45
N VAL A 294 -14.28 -16.93 2.15
CA VAL A 294 -14.40 -18.36 1.85
C VAL A 294 -15.85 -18.83 2.01
N LEU A 295 -16.52 -18.42 3.10
CA LEU A 295 -17.85 -18.93 3.45
C LEU A 295 -18.98 -18.28 2.65
N THR A 296 -18.71 -17.19 1.92
CA THR A 296 -19.71 -16.50 1.06
C THR A 296 -19.42 -16.59 -0.44
N ARG A 297 -18.53 -17.50 -0.87
CA ARG A 297 -18.18 -17.66 -2.29
C ARG A 297 -19.38 -18.00 -3.17
N ASP A 298 -20.29 -18.81 -2.64
CA ASP A 298 -21.45 -19.33 -3.38
C ASP A 298 -22.72 -18.52 -3.10
N ASP A 299 -22.68 -17.53 -2.19
CA ASP A 299 -23.81 -16.63 -1.98
C ASP A 299 -23.90 -15.62 -3.14
N PRO A 300 -25.12 -15.29 -3.60
CA PRO A 300 -25.31 -14.43 -4.76
C PRO A 300 -25.24 -12.95 -4.36
N LEU A 301 -24.11 -12.54 -3.80
CA LEU A 301 -23.87 -11.19 -3.29
C LEU A 301 -23.91 -10.15 -4.41
N ASP A 302 -24.63 -9.06 -4.19
CA ASP A 302 -24.60 -7.85 -5.00
C ASP A 302 -23.35 -7.02 -4.66
N PHE A 303 -22.90 -7.02 -3.39
CA PHE A 303 -21.66 -6.36 -2.96
C PHE A 303 -20.96 -7.05 -1.76
N PHE A 304 -19.66 -6.81 -1.64
CA PHE A 304 -18.84 -7.19 -0.49
C PHE A 304 -17.90 -6.03 -0.15
N VAL A 305 -18.23 -5.25 0.87
CA VAL A 305 -17.49 -4.02 1.22
C VAL A 305 -16.62 -4.27 2.45
N MET A 306 -15.37 -3.84 2.41
CA MET A 306 -14.43 -3.91 3.53
C MET A 306 -14.02 -2.48 3.91
N TYR A 307 -14.20 -2.11 5.18
CA TYR A 307 -13.73 -0.83 5.68
C TYR A 307 -12.27 -0.97 6.09
N GLY A 308 -11.41 -0.48 5.20
CA GLY A 308 -9.97 -0.33 5.38
C GLY A 308 -9.61 0.96 6.12
N SER A 309 -8.37 1.41 5.94
CA SER A 309 -7.85 2.64 6.55
C SER A 309 -6.75 3.23 5.67
N ALA A 310 -6.77 4.54 5.49
CA ALA A 310 -5.72 5.25 4.74
C ALA A 310 -4.31 5.03 5.32
N ALA A 311 -4.20 4.57 6.57
CA ALA A 311 -2.93 4.16 7.20
C ALA A 311 -2.23 3.01 6.46
N ALA A 312 -2.95 2.16 5.71
CA ALA A 312 -2.35 1.13 4.86
C ALA A 312 -1.54 1.72 3.70
N LEU A 313 -2.00 2.87 3.18
CA LEU A 313 -1.41 3.54 2.03
C LEU A 313 -0.33 4.55 2.43
N LEU A 314 -0.66 5.43 3.37
CA LEU A 314 0.20 6.55 3.76
C LEU A 314 1.20 6.15 4.86
N GLY A 315 0.94 5.05 5.55
CA GLY A 315 1.59 4.75 6.82
C GLY A 315 1.11 5.67 7.94
N SER A 316 1.23 5.20 9.18
CA SER A 316 0.98 6.01 10.36
C SER A 316 1.91 5.53 11.47
N ALA A 317 2.65 6.48 12.06
CA ALA A 317 3.62 6.18 13.09
C ALA A 317 2.92 5.53 14.30
N GLY A 318 3.45 4.39 14.75
CA GLY A 318 2.86 3.61 15.83
C GLY A 318 1.71 2.69 15.42
N GLN A 319 1.36 2.59 14.13
CA GLN A 319 0.23 1.79 13.67
C GLN A 319 0.63 0.68 12.69
N ALA A 320 1.82 0.09 12.86
CA ALA A 320 2.34 -0.93 11.95
C ALA A 320 1.42 -2.16 11.83
N ASN A 321 0.89 -2.65 12.96
CA ASN A 321 -0.07 -3.76 13.01
C ASN A 321 -1.40 -3.41 12.31
N HIS A 322 -1.91 -2.21 12.52
CA HIS A 322 -3.14 -1.72 11.89
C HIS A 322 -2.97 -1.51 10.38
N ALA A 323 -1.86 -0.89 9.95
CA ALA A 323 -1.55 -0.71 8.54
C ALA A 323 -1.46 -2.05 7.81
N ALA A 324 -0.75 -3.04 8.40
CA ALA A 324 -0.66 -4.39 7.85
C ALA A 324 -2.03 -5.08 7.73
N ALA A 325 -2.87 -4.98 8.77
CA ALA A 325 -4.20 -5.57 8.76
C ALA A 325 -5.13 -4.97 7.69
N ASN A 326 -5.01 -3.66 7.42
CA ASN A 326 -5.80 -3.01 6.36
C ASN A 326 -5.23 -3.28 4.96
N ALA A 327 -3.91 -3.31 4.80
CA ALA A 327 -3.28 -3.70 3.53
C ALA A 327 -3.68 -5.12 3.08
N PHE A 328 -3.94 -6.02 4.03
CA PHE A 328 -4.53 -7.33 3.71
C PHE A 328 -5.94 -7.21 3.12
N LEU A 329 -6.81 -6.33 3.65
CA LEU A 329 -8.16 -6.11 3.11
C LEU A 329 -8.10 -5.61 1.66
N ASP A 330 -7.13 -4.73 1.37
CA ASP A 330 -6.88 -4.22 0.02
C ASP A 330 -6.52 -5.36 -0.94
N GLY A 331 -5.54 -6.18 -0.55
CA GLY A 331 -5.14 -7.35 -1.31
C GLY A 331 -6.28 -8.34 -1.50
N LEU A 332 -7.09 -8.58 -0.47
CA LEU A 332 -8.25 -9.47 -0.53
C LEU A 332 -9.33 -8.94 -1.49
N ALA A 333 -9.55 -7.62 -1.56
CA ALA A 333 -10.49 -7.04 -2.51
C ALA A 333 -10.09 -7.35 -3.95
N HIS A 334 -8.81 -7.14 -4.29
CA HIS A 334 -8.26 -7.48 -5.60
C HIS A 334 -8.32 -8.98 -5.88
N HIS A 335 -8.02 -9.83 -4.89
CA HIS A 335 -8.13 -11.29 -5.00
C HIS A 335 -9.56 -11.75 -5.31
N ARG A 336 -10.56 -11.22 -4.59
CA ARG A 336 -11.98 -11.52 -4.83
C ARG A 336 -12.41 -11.09 -6.24
N ARG A 337 -12.05 -9.88 -6.67
CA ARG A 337 -12.38 -9.36 -8.01
C ARG A 337 -11.72 -10.17 -9.12
N ALA A 338 -10.48 -10.61 -8.94
CA ALA A 338 -9.79 -11.51 -9.87
C ALA A 338 -10.49 -12.86 -10.00
N SER A 339 -11.20 -13.30 -8.95
CA SER A 339 -12.02 -14.52 -8.93
C SER A 339 -13.46 -14.30 -9.43
N GLY A 340 -13.77 -13.12 -10.01
CA GLY A 340 -15.10 -12.78 -10.51
C GLY A 340 -16.14 -12.44 -9.43
N LEU A 341 -15.75 -12.38 -8.16
CA LEU A 341 -16.64 -12.07 -7.04
C LEU A 341 -16.69 -10.56 -6.76
N PRO A 342 -17.80 -10.03 -6.23
CA PRO A 342 -17.85 -8.63 -5.81
C PRO A 342 -16.89 -8.40 -4.65
N ALA A 343 -16.19 -7.26 -4.68
CA ALA A 343 -15.44 -6.71 -3.57
C ALA A 343 -15.13 -5.23 -3.77
N LEU A 344 -15.15 -4.48 -2.67
CA LEU A 344 -14.75 -3.08 -2.57
C LEU A 344 -14.04 -2.87 -1.23
N ALA A 345 -12.75 -2.53 -1.24
CA ALA A 345 -12.04 -2.00 -0.08
C ALA A 345 -12.12 -0.47 -0.08
N ILE A 346 -12.47 0.11 1.06
CA ILE A 346 -12.49 1.57 1.24
C ILE A 346 -11.52 1.95 2.35
N ASP A 347 -10.42 2.58 1.98
CA ASP A 347 -9.40 3.06 2.90
C ASP A 347 -9.81 4.41 3.47
N TRP A 348 -10.62 4.36 4.53
CA TRP A 348 -11.14 5.56 5.17
C TRP A 348 -10.05 6.35 5.88
N GLY A 349 -10.07 7.66 5.70
CA GLY A 349 -9.43 8.62 6.59
C GLY A 349 -10.20 8.78 7.91
N ALA A 350 -9.77 9.74 8.74
CA ALA A 350 -10.42 9.99 10.02
C ALA A 350 -11.86 10.50 9.85
N TRP A 351 -12.81 9.96 10.60
CA TRP A 351 -14.20 10.43 10.64
C TRP A 351 -14.40 11.44 11.77
N SER A 352 -15.25 12.45 11.56
CA SER A 352 -15.60 13.41 12.60
C SER A 352 -16.80 12.94 13.43
N GLY A 353 -16.74 13.15 14.75
CA GLY A 353 -17.84 12.90 15.69
C GLY A 353 -18.25 11.44 15.85
N ILE A 354 -17.55 10.48 15.25
CA ILE A 354 -17.78 9.04 15.39
C ILE A 354 -16.49 8.23 15.19
N GLY A 355 -16.43 7.06 15.84
CA GLY A 355 -15.37 6.06 15.63
C GLY A 355 -14.13 6.27 16.48
N ALA A 356 -13.08 5.49 16.22
CA ALA A 356 -11.86 5.48 17.04
C ALA A 356 -11.06 6.79 17.02
N ALA A 357 -11.32 7.67 16.04
CA ALA A 357 -10.69 8.99 15.93
C ALA A 357 -11.23 10.04 16.92
N GLU A 358 -12.30 9.74 17.66
CA GLU A 358 -12.84 10.63 18.70
C GLU A 358 -11.92 10.70 19.95
N GLN A 359 -11.05 9.70 20.14
CA GLN A 359 -10.11 9.70 21.25
C GLN A 359 -8.86 10.54 20.96
N ARG A 360 -8.74 11.67 21.68
CA ARG A 360 -7.51 12.47 21.96
C ARG A 360 -6.87 13.17 20.76
N GLN A 361 -7.10 14.48 20.59
CA GLN A 361 -6.26 15.43 19.81
C GLN A 361 -5.83 15.03 18.38
N ALA A 362 -6.30 13.89 17.86
CA ALA A 362 -5.86 13.29 16.61
C ALA A 362 -6.32 14.12 15.40
N GLY A 363 -7.48 14.75 15.50
CA GLY A 363 -8.00 15.66 14.47
C GLY A 363 -7.15 16.92 14.28
N GLU A 364 -6.57 17.48 15.35
CA GLU A 364 -5.69 18.65 15.27
C GLU A 364 -4.32 18.27 14.69
N ARG A 365 -3.77 17.14 15.13
CA ARG A 365 -2.51 16.59 14.58
C ARG A 365 -2.63 16.23 13.09
N LEU A 366 -3.76 15.66 12.67
CA LEU A 366 -4.03 15.37 11.25
C LEU A 366 -4.15 16.66 10.44
N ARG A 367 -4.87 17.67 10.96
CA ARG A 367 -4.99 18.98 10.31
C ARG A 367 -3.64 19.68 10.16
N ALA A 368 -2.76 19.59 11.16
CA ALA A 368 -1.40 20.12 11.07
C ALA A 368 -0.59 19.44 9.93
N LYS A 369 -0.90 18.18 9.62
CA LYS A 369 -0.32 17.42 8.50
C LYS A 369 -1.07 17.60 7.17
N GLY A 370 -2.03 18.52 7.07
CA GLY A 370 -2.82 18.75 5.86
C GLY A 370 -3.93 17.72 5.62
N LEU A 371 -4.28 16.90 6.62
CA LEU A 371 -5.32 15.89 6.55
C LEU A 371 -6.57 16.33 7.31
N GLY A 372 -7.73 16.29 6.65
CA GLY A 372 -9.03 16.62 7.25
C GLY A 372 -9.77 15.42 7.81
N THR A 373 -10.98 15.68 8.32
CA THR A 373 -11.90 14.65 8.82
C THR A 373 -13.14 14.55 7.95
N ILE A 374 -13.70 13.34 7.84
CA ILE A 374 -14.85 13.00 7.01
C ILE A 374 -16.11 13.12 7.87
N ALA A 375 -17.04 13.99 7.46
CA ALA A 375 -18.34 14.04 8.12
C ALA A 375 -19.18 12.78 7.80
N PRO A 376 -20.01 12.28 8.74
CA PRO A 376 -20.79 11.06 8.53
C PRO A 376 -21.62 11.06 7.24
N THR A 377 -22.29 12.18 6.94
CA THR A 377 -23.09 12.36 5.72
C THR A 377 -22.24 12.33 4.45
N GLN A 378 -21.06 12.94 4.47
CA GLN A 378 -20.12 12.92 3.34
C GLN A 378 -19.58 11.50 3.11
N GLY A 379 -19.20 10.79 4.17
CA GLY A 379 -18.71 9.41 4.05
C GLY A 379 -19.76 8.48 3.46
N LEU A 380 -21.04 8.62 3.85
CA LEU A 380 -22.14 7.86 3.26
C LEU A 380 -22.41 8.22 1.79
N GLN A 381 -22.29 9.49 1.40
CA GLN A 381 -22.40 9.91 -0.01
C GLN A 381 -21.26 9.33 -0.85
N VAL A 382 -20.05 9.24 -0.31
CA VAL A 382 -18.92 8.59 -0.98
C VAL A 382 -19.16 7.09 -1.09
N LEU A 383 -19.60 6.43 -0.01
CA LEU A 383 -19.94 5.00 -0.03
C LEU A 383 -20.97 4.69 -1.13
N GLU A 384 -22.01 5.50 -1.26
CA GLU A 384 -23.04 5.36 -2.31
C GLU A 384 -22.43 5.44 -3.71
N ARG A 385 -21.55 6.43 -3.96
CA ARG A 385 -20.87 6.59 -5.25
C ARG A 385 -19.92 5.42 -5.55
N LEU A 386 -19.19 4.95 -4.54
CA LEU A 386 -18.24 3.85 -4.70
C LEU A 386 -18.94 2.52 -4.97
N LEU A 387 -20.07 2.27 -4.30
CA LEU A 387 -20.91 1.11 -4.55
C LEU A 387 -21.51 1.10 -5.95
N ALA A 388 -21.82 2.27 -6.50
CA ALA A 388 -22.30 2.40 -7.88
C ALA A 388 -21.17 2.31 -8.94
N GLY A 389 -19.91 2.40 -8.50
CA GLY A 389 -18.74 2.36 -9.36
C GLY A 389 -18.14 0.97 -9.53
N ASP A 390 -17.05 0.90 -10.30
CA ASP A 390 -16.31 -0.34 -10.58
C ASP A 390 -14.96 -0.43 -9.84
N ALA A 391 -14.65 0.54 -8.98
CA ALA A 391 -13.41 0.55 -8.24
C ALA A 391 -13.34 -0.65 -7.27
N THR A 392 -12.17 -1.29 -7.22
CA THR A 392 -11.92 -2.40 -6.29
C THR A 392 -11.40 -1.91 -4.95
N GLN A 393 -10.61 -0.84 -4.96
CA GLN A 393 -9.99 -0.23 -3.79
C GLN A 393 -9.98 1.29 -4.00
N VAL A 394 -10.42 2.04 -3.00
CA VAL A 394 -10.37 3.51 -3.01
C VAL A 394 -9.99 4.04 -1.63
N SER A 395 -9.03 4.95 -1.58
CA SER A 395 -8.75 5.73 -0.37
C SER A 395 -9.56 7.01 -0.35
N VAL A 396 -10.22 7.28 0.78
CA VAL A 396 -11.11 8.42 0.96
C VAL A 396 -10.60 9.23 2.14
N LEU A 397 -10.00 10.39 1.84
CA LEU A 397 -9.47 11.31 2.83
C LEU A 397 -9.58 12.75 2.30
N PRO A 398 -10.04 13.71 3.11
CA PRO A 398 -9.92 15.12 2.75
C PRO A 398 -8.46 15.55 2.90
N VAL A 399 -7.86 16.09 1.83
CA VAL A 399 -6.44 16.48 1.82
C VAL A 399 -6.28 17.92 1.35
N SER A 400 -5.52 18.70 2.12
CA SER A 400 -4.91 19.94 1.67
C SER A 400 -3.57 19.61 1.05
N TRP A 401 -3.56 19.35 -0.27
CA TRP A 401 -2.36 18.90 -0.98
C TRP A 401 -1.13 19.79 -0.77
N PRO A 402 -1.22 21.13 -0.81
CA PRO A 402 -0.05 21.98 -0.56
C PRO A 402 0.58 21.73 0.81
N GLN A 403 -0.25 21.64 1.86
CA GLN A 403 0.22 21.44 3.23
C GLN A 403 0.72 20.00 3.46
N PHE A 404 0.05 19.01 2.88
CA PHE A 404 0.41 17.61 3.02
C PHE A 404 1.76 17.31 2.35
N LEU A 405 1.97 17.80 1.12
CA LEU A 405 3.22 17.58 0.37
C LEU A 405 4.44 18.22 1.04
N GLN A 406 4.27 19.38 1.69
CA GLN A 406 5.33 20.01 2.48
C GLN A 406 5.86 19.11 3.61
N GLN A 407 5.04 18.18 4.13
CA GLN A 407 5.42 17.30 5.25
C GLN A 407 5.97 15.94 4.79
N GLN A 408 5.64 15.49 3.57
CA GLN A 408 6.02 14.15 3.07
C GLN A 408 7.34 14.13 2.28
N GLY A 409 7.84 15.30 1.87
CA GLY A 409 9.00 15.41 0.98
C GLY A 409 8.67 15.02 -0.47
N ASP A 410 9.69 15.06 -1.33
CA ASP A 410 9.54 14.73 -2.75
C ASP A 410 9.47 13.21 -2.96
N THR A 411 8.26 12.64 -2.94
CA THR A 411 8.01 11.24 -3.31
C THR A 411 7.34 11.14 -4.69
N PRO A 412 7.82 10.25 -5.59
CA PRO A 412 7.18 10.01 -6.89
C PRO A 412 5.71 9.57 -6.77
N PHE A 413 5.32 9.02 -5.61
CA PHE A 413 3.95 8.55 -5.38
C PHE A 413 2.90 9.68 -5.44
N PHE A 414 3.27 10.92 -5.08
CA PHE A 414 2.36 12.07 -5.13
C PHE A 414 2.64 13.05 -6.27
N ALA A 415 3.42 12.65 -7.29
CA ALA A 415 3.86 13.54 -8.36
C ALA A 415 2.68 14.26 -9.07
N ASP A 416 1.58 13.53 -9.31
CA ASP A 416 0.39 14.06 -9.99
C ASP A 416 -0.35 15.15 -9.16
N PHE A 417 -0.11 15.21 -7.84
CA PHE A 417 -0.73 16.22 -6.95
C PHE A 417 0.19 17.41 -6.68
N ALA A 418 1.46 17.35 -7.10
CA ALA A 418 2.43 18.42 -6.92
C ALA A 418 2.24 19.58 -7.90
N GLU A 419 1.55 19.38 -9.03
CA GLU A 419 1.29 20.43 -10.02
C GLU A 419 0.16 21.39 -9.61
N ASP A 420 -0.84 20.89 -8.86
CA ASP A 420 -1.94 21.71 -8.31
C ASP A 420 -1.53 22.50 -7.06
N GLY A 421 -0.55 21.99 -6.31
CA GLY A 421 0.01 22.65 -5.14
C GLY A 421 1.18 23.53 -5.56
N GLY A 422 0.88 24.76 -6.01
CA GLY A 422 1.90 25.74 -6.43
C GLY A 422 3.15 25.67 -5.54
N ARG A 423 4.30 25.39 -6.17
CA ARG A 423 5.61 25.31 -5.53
C ARG A 423 5.89 26.61 -4.75
N GLN A 424 5.45 26.68 -3.50
CA GLN A 424 6.04 27.58 -2.53
C GLN A 424 7.33 26.91 -2.08
N ALA A 425 8.43 27.63 -2.28
CA ALA A 425 9.77 27.22 -1.89
C ALA A 425 9.74 26.59 -0.49
N GLY A 426 10.29 25.38 -0.38
CA GLY A 426 10.42 24.69 0.90
C GLY A 426 11.05 25.63 1.93
N VAL A 427 10.54 25.57 3.16
CA VAL A 427 11.13 26.25 4.31
C VAL A 427 12.62 25.90 4.33
N ALA A 428 13.49 26.91 4.30
CA ALA A 428 14.94 26.72 4.28
C ALA A 428 15.35 25.74 5.37
N THR A 429 16.12 24.70 5.01
CA THR A 429 16.65 23.75 6.00
C THR A 429 17.53 24.51 7.00
N LEU A 430 17.63 24.01 8.24
CA LEU A 430 18.47 24.66 9.26
C LEU A 430 19.91 24.90 8.75
N ASN A 431 20.45 24.01 7.92
CA ASN A 431 21.76 24.20 7.28
C ASN A 431 21.79 25.43 6.34
N GLN A 432 20.76 25.63 5.51
CA GLN A 432 20.63 26.82 4.66
C GLN A 432 20.43 28.10 5.47
N LEU A 433 19.65 28.01 6.57
CA LEU A 433 19.48 29.13 7.49
C LEU A 433 20.83 29.52 8.13
N LEU A 434 21.61 28.55 8.57
CA LEU A 434 22.91 28.79 9.21
C LEU A 434 23.99 29.28 8.24
N GLU A 435 23.95 28.87 6.97
CA GLU A 435 24.82 29.41 5.90
C GLU A 435 24.60 30.92 5.68
N GLN A 436 23.35 31.36 5.82
CA GLN A 436 22.95 32.76 5.63
C GLN A 436 22.98 33.58 6.93
N THR A 437 23.15 32.94 8.09
CA THR A 437 23.17 33.59 9.40
C THR A 437 24.60 33.93 9.82
N PRO A 438 24.88 35.19 10.23
CA PRO A 438 26.17 35.57 10.79
C PRO A 438 26.58 34.66 11.93
N VAL A 439 27.87 34.31 12.02
CA VAL A 439 28.40 33.31 12.98
C VAL A 439 27.94 33.56 14.42
N HIS A 440 27.90 34.81 14.86
CA HIS A 440 27.51 35.19 16.21
C HIS A 440 26.00 35.05 16.51
N GLU A 441 25.15 34.98 15.47
CA GLU A 441 23.70 34.81 15.58
C GLU A 441 23.25 33.34 15.43
N ARG A 442 24.15 32.46 14.98
CA ARG A 442 23.85 31.04 14.74
C ARG A 442 23.31 30.30 15.98
N PRO A 443 23.85 30.49 17.21
CA PRO A 443 23.29 29.83 18.39
C PRO A 443 21.83 30.23 18.67
N ALA A 444 21.48 31.50 18.43
CA ALA A 444 20.11 31.99 18.58
C ALA A 444 19.17 31.41 17.51
N ALA A 445 19.66 31.29 16.27
CA ALA A 445 18.92 30.66 15.18
C ALA A 445 18.64 29.17 15.45
N VAL A 446 19.62 28.41 15.97
CA VAL A 446 19.42 27.00 16.38
C VAL A 446 18.37 26.91 17.49
N ARG A 447 18.39 27.82 18.47
CA ARG A 447 17.38 27.83 19.55
C ARG A 447 15.97 28.12 19.01
N ALA A 448 15.82 29.14 18.17
CA ALA A 448 14.54 29.47 17.53
C ALA A 448 14.01 28.29 16.70
N PHE A 449 14.90 27.59 16.02
CA PHE A 449 14.57 26.39 15.27
C PHE A 449 14.07 25.23 16.17
N VAL A 450 14.74 24.96 17.28
CA VAL A 450 14.29 23.93 18.25
C VAL A 450 12.91 24.27 18.80
N ILE A 451 12.66 25.54 19.15
CA ILE A 451 11.35 26.03 19.61
C ILE A 451 10.27 25.76 18.55
N ALA A 452 10.54 26.11 17.29
CA ALA A 452 9.59 25.90 16.19
C ALA A 452 9.26 24.41 15.96
N GLN A 453 10.25 23.51 16.07
CA GLN A 453 10.03 22.08 15.91
C GLN A 453 9.26 21.48 17.10
N VAL A 454 9.55 21.92 18.32
CA VAL A 454 8.83 21.50 19.53
C VAL A 454 7.37 21.96 19.47
N ALA A 455 7.11 23.23 19.13
CA ALA A 455 5.75 23.74 18.94
C ALA A 455 4.98 22.93 17.89
N ARG A 456 5.63 22.60 16.77
CA ARG A 456 5.03 21.84 15.67
C ARG A 456 4.71 20.39 16.04
N VAL A 457 5.56 19.74 16.84
CA VAL A 457 5.34 18.36 17.32
C VAL A 457 4.24 18.32 18.39
N LEU A 458 4.16 19.35 19.24
CA LEU A 458 3.12 19.47 20.26
C LEU A 458 1.78 20.00 19.69
N GLY A 459 1.77 20.51 18.45
CA GLY A 459 0.57 21.04 17.80
C GLY A 459 0.16 22.44 18.29
N LEU A 460 1.11 23.20 18.83
CA LEU A 460 0.88 24.57 19.32
C LEU A 460 0.86 25.56 18.15
N GLY A 461 -0.08 26.51 18.19
CA GLY A 461 -0.25 27.55 17.16
C GLY A 461 0.70 28.75 17.30
N SER A 462 1.39 28.86 18.43
CA SER A 462 2.32 29.93 18.80
C SER A 462 3.57 29.35 19.46
N THR A 463 4.70 30.02 19.28
CA THR A 463 5.97 29.72 19.97
C THR A 463 6.14 30.50 21.27
N ASP A 464 5.28 31.50 21.51
CA ASP A 464 5.39 32.46 22.63
C ASP A 464 5.02 31.84 23.99
N ASP A 465 4.32 30.71 23.99
CA ASP A 465 3.85 30.01 25.19
C ASP A 465 4.84 28.94 25.70
N LEU A 466 5.99 28.77 25.04
CA LEU A 466 6.97 27.75 25.40
C LEU A 466 8.04 28.29 26.35
N ASP A 467 8.01 27.85 27.60
CA ASP A 467 9.09 28.05 28.56
C ASP A 467 10.31 27.18 28.15
N PRO A 468 11.46 27.79 27.78
CA PRO A 468 12.63 27.06 27.30
C PRO A 468 13.32 26.18 28.34
N ASP A 469 13.07 26.41 29.63
CA ASP A 469 13.70 25.70 30.74
C ASP A 469 12.80 24.57 31.29
N LEU A 470 11.51 24.58 30.94
CA LEU A 470 10.55 23.55 31.33
C LEU A 470 10.83 22.22 30.61
N GLY A 471 10.68 21.13 31.36
CA GLY A 471 10.91 19.78 30.84
C GLY A 471 9.94 19.42 29.72
N PHE A 472 10.40 18.69 28.70
CA PHE A 472 9.56 18.27 27.58
C PHE A 472 8.32 17.46 28.00
N PHE A 473 8.44 16.61 29.03
CA PHE A 473 7.32 15.84 29.55
C PHE A 473 6.29 16.70 30.29
N ASP A 474 6.75 17.75 30.97
CA ASP A 474 5.86 18.73 31.63
C ASP A 474 5.14 19.61 30.60
N LEU A 475 5.74 19.80 29.41
CA LEU A 475 5.13 20.42 28.23
C LEU A 475 4.15 19.51 27.47
N GLY A 476 3.89 18.30 27.97
CA GLY A 476 2.95 17.35 27.37
C GLY A 476 3.54 16.47 26.26
N MET A 477 4.87 16.43 26.13
CA MET A 477 5.54 15.45 25.26
C MET A 477 5.43 14.04 25.85
N ASP A 478 5.17 13.08 24.97
CA ASP A 478 5.10 11.65 25.26
C ASP A 478 6.20 10.88 24.49
N SER A 479 6.31 9.56 24.70
CA SER A 479 7.34 8.75 24.03
C SER A 479 7.22 8.72 22.50
N LEU A 480 6.04 8.97 21.93
CA LEU A 480 5.83 8.98 20.48
C LEU A 480 6.28 10.31 19.87
N THR A 481 5.90 11.42 20.50
CA THR A 481 6.28 12.78 20.10
C THR A 481 7.77 13.06 20.29
N ALA A 482 8.42 12.46 21.30
CA ALA A 482 9.87 12.49 21.44
C ALA A 482 10.60 11.84 20.24
N VAL A 483 10.07 10.71 19.74
CA VAL A 483 10.63 10.02 18.56
C VAL A 483 10.37 10.80 17.27
N GLU A 484 9.18 11.40 17.12
CA GLU A 484 8.87 12.27 15.99
C GLU A 484 9.81 13.49 15.95
N LEU A 485 10.04 14.14 17.09
CA LEU A 485 10.94 15.29 17.22
C LEU A 485 12.37 14.94 16.83
N ARG A 486 12.91 13.82 17.34
CA ARG A 486 14.24 13.32 16.95
C ARG A 486 14.34 13.08 15.44
N SER A 487 13.36 12.38 14.87
CA SER A 487 13.36 12.03 13.44
C SER A 487 13.34 13.26 12.55
N ARG A 488 12.60 14.32 12.95
CA ARG A 488 12.61 15.62 12.27
C ARG A 488 13.98 16.29 12.35
N PHE A 489 14.60 16.33 13.53
CA PHE A 489 15.95 16.90 13.65
C PHE A 489 16.97 16.14 12.80
N GLN A 490 16.92 14.81 12.76
CA GLN A 490 17.82 14.01 11.91
C GLN A 490 17.64 14.34 10.42
N ALA A 491 16.39 14.50 9.96
CA ALA A 491 16.09 14.83 8.57
C ALA A 491 16.60 16.23 8.19
N GLU A 492 16.44 17.22 9.08
CA GLU A 492 16.82 18.61 8.79
C GLU A 492 18.31 18.90 8.99
N LEU A 493 18.97 18.20 9.92
CA LEU A 493 20.41 18.32 10.15
C LEU A 493 21.23 17.45 9.20
N GLY A 494 20.64 16.39 8.62
CA GLY A 494 21.35 15.39 7.83
C GLY A 494 22.36 14.57 8.65
N ARG A 495 22.23 14.55 9.98
CA ARG A 495 23.13 13.86 10.93
C ARG A 495 22.36 12.90 11.84
N PRO A 496 22.93 11.74 12.21
CA PRO A 496 22.31 10.85 13.17
C PRO A 496 22.27 11.49 14.56
N LEU A 497 21.19 11.28 15.31
CA LEU A 497 21.04 11.71 16.70
C LEU A 497 20.79 10.49 17.60
N PRO A 498 21.34 10.45 18.83
CA PRO A 498 21.09 9.37 19.78
C PRO A 498 19.60 9.19 20.08
N SER A 499 19.18 7.95 20.36
CA SER A 499 17.78 7.68 20.71
C SER A 499 17.34 8.29 22.04
N THR A 500 18.31 8.58 22.90
CA THR A 500 18.16 9.16 24.22
C THR A 500 18.21 10.69 24.21
N VAL A 501 18.39 11.35 23.05
CA VAL A 501 18.64 12.81 22.98
C VAL A 501 17.59 13.67 23.70
N VAL A 502 16.31 13.29 23.66
CA VAL A 502 15.23 14.03 24.34
C VAL A 502 15.25 13.79 25.86
N PHE A 503 15.85 12.68 26.32
CA PHE A 503 16.03 12.33 27.72
C PHE A 503 17.32 12.91 28.30
N ASP A 504 18.41 12.86 27.53
CA ASP A 504 19.72 13.38 27.91
C ASP A 504 19.72 14.91 27.95
N TYR A 505 18.89 15.55 27.11
CA TYR A 505 18.70 16.99 27.04
C TYR A 505 17.21 17.34 27.20
N PRO A 506 16.68 17.32 28.44
CA PRO A 506 15.23 17.22 28.70
C PRO A 506 14.45 18.53 28.55
N ASN A 507 15.04 19.60 28.02
CA ASN A 507 14.35 20.86 27.73
C ASN A 507 14.94 21.55 26.48
N ILE A 508 14.24 22.58 26.01
CA ILE A 508 14.57 23.32 24.79
C ILE A 508 15.98 23.93 24.87
N ALA A 509 16.33 24.51 26.02
CA ALA A 509 17.64 25.15 26.21
C ALA A 509 18.80 24.14 26.16
N ALA A 510 18.66 23.00 26.83
CA ALA A 510 19.67 21.92 26.82
C ALA A 510 19.83 21.32 25.43
N LEU A 511 18.71 21.05 24.74
CA LEU A 511 18.74 20.45 23.40
C LEU A 511 19.34 21.41 22.36
N ALA A 512 18.98 22.70 22.41
CA ALA A 512 19.57 23.70 21.52
C ALA A 512 21.09 23.83 21.71
N ARG A 513 21.57 23.77 22.96
CA ARG A 513 23.01 23.83 23.28
C ARG A 513 23.76 22.61 22.75
N PHE A 514 23.20 21.42 22.94
CA PHE A 514 23.75 20.17 22.39
C PHE A 514 23.84 20.22 20.87
N LEU A 515 22.75 20.63 20.20
CA LEU A 515 22.73 20.73 18.74
C LEU A 515 23.75 21.77 18.22
N ALA A 516 23.88 22.93 18.88
CA ALA A 516 24.84 23.95 18.48
C ALA A 516 26.29 23.53 18.72
N GLY A 517 26.59 22.92 19.87
CA GLY A 517 27.95 22.55 20.26
C GLY A 517 28.42 21.24 19.61
N GLU A 518 27.80 20.13 19.97
CA GLU A 518 28.28 18.79 19.65
C GLU A 518 27.86 18.33 18.24
N VAL A 519 26.69 18.76 17.77
CA VAL A 519 26.18 18.34 16.46
C VAL A 519 26.60 19.28 15.34
N LEU A 520 26.68 20.59 15.58
CA LEU A 520 27.02 21.59 14.55
C LEU A 520 28.42 22.20 14.69
N GLY A 521 29.11 21.99 15.81
CA GLY A 521 30.48 22.47 16.02
C GLY A 521 30.61 24.00 16.13
N LEU A 522 29.54 24.68 16.56
CA LEU A 522 29.47 26.15 16.58
C LEU A 522 30.12 26.79 17.82
N ALA A 523 30.58 25.99 18.79
CA ALA A 523 31.08 26.45 20.09
C ALA A 523 32.49 27.10 20.06
N GLY A 524 33.15 27.17 18.88
CA GLY A 524 34.53 27.68 18.75
C GLY A 524 34.69 29.06 18.11
N GLN A 525 33.63 29.86 17.92
CA GLN A 525 33.70 31.13 17.17
C GLN A 525 33.05 32.33 17.88
N ALA A 526 33.27 32.46 19.20
CA ALA A 526 33.12 33.72 19.92
C ALA A 526 34.48 34.13 20.47
N GLY A 527 35.07 35.19 19.91
CA GLY A 527 36.41 35.66 20.25
C GLY A 527 36.48 36.51 21.52
N ASP A 528 37.48 36.17 22.35
CA ASP A 528 38.31 36.94 23.28
C ASP A 528 37.75 38.09 24.13
N GLY A 529 37.81 37.85 25.45
CA GLY A 529 37.74 38.84 26.52
C GLY A 529 38.01 38.20 27.90
N GLU A 530 39.26 37.81 28.17
CA GLU A 530 39.77 37.39 29.49
C GLU A 530 39.93 38.59 30.47
N PRO A 531 40.17 38.43 31.81
CA PRO A 531 40.84 37.29 32.47
C PRO A 531 40.33 36.79 33.86
N ALA A 532 40.84 35.58 34.20
CA ALA A 532 41.30 35.06 35.49
C ALA A 532 40.32 34.48 36.56
N GLY A 533 40.46 33.15 36.79
CA GLY A 533 40.75 32.59 38.13
C GLY A 533 39.83 31.47 38.66
N GLY A 534 40.29 30.20 38.66
CA GLY A 534 39.75 29.11 39.49
C GLY A 534 39.95 27.70 38.90
N PRO A 535 40.26 26.66 39.70
CA PRO A 535 41.20 25.59 39.33
C PRO A 535 40.60 24.42 38.51
N HIS A 536 41.49 23.80 37.72
CA HIS A 536 41.31 22.51 37.04
C HIS A 536 41.04 21.37 38.02
N ASP A 537 40.14 20.45 37.65
CA ASP A 537 39.98 19.13 38.27
C ASP A 537 39.73 18.05 37.20
N ASP A 538 40.76 17.25 37.00
CA ASP A 538 40.93 15.87 36.50
C ASP A 538 39.77 15.15 35.77
N GLY A 539 39.87 15.10 34.44
CA GLY A 539 39.06 14.23 33.57
C GLY A 539 39.77 12.99 33.01
N ASP A 540 41.09 12.85 33.20
CA ASP A 540 41.91 11.84 32.50
C ASP A 540 42.41 10.67 33.37
N ALA A 541 41.84 10.44 34.57
CA ALA A 541 42.32 9.40 35.50
C ALA A 541 41.31 8.27 35.80
N LEU A 542 40.40 7.95 34.87
CA LEU A 542 39.44 6.84 35.03
C LEU A 542 39.76 5.60 34.18
N ASP A 543 40.64 5.71 33.19
CA ASP A 543 40.98 4.59 32.29
C ASP A 543 42.13 3.70 32.82
N ASP A 544 42.81 4.08 33.91
CA ASP A 544 43.95 3.35 34.49
C ASP A 544 43.66 2.65 35.84
N LEU A 545 42.39 2.60 36.28
CA LEU A 545 42.03 1.98 37.55
C LEU A 545 41.70 0.49 37.38
N SER A 546 42.21 -0.35 38.28
CA SER A 546 41.89 -1.78 38.28
C SER A 546 40.43 -2.04 38.71
N ASP A 547 39.83 -3.15 38.26
CA ASP A 547 38.44 -3.52 38.59
C ASP A 547 38.14 -3.51 40.10
N ALA A 548 39.15 -3.79 40.93
CA ALA A 548 39.02 -3.75 42.38
C ALA A 548 38.91 -2.32 42.93
N GLU A 549 39.61 -1.35 42.33
CA GLU A 549 39.55 0.07 42.71
C GLU A 549 38.26 0.72 42.22
N LEU A 550 37.77 0.30 41.05
CA LEU A 550 36.47 0.72 40.52
C LEU A 550 35.31 0.24 41.39
N ALA A 551 35.40 -0.99 41.92
CA ALA A 551 34.40 -1.55 42.84
C ALA A 551 34.37 -0.82 44.20
N ASP A 552 35.53 -0.37 44.71
CA ASP A 552 35.61 0.43 45.95
C ASP A 552 35.04 1.84 45.74
N LEU A 553 35.31 2.48 44.60
CA LEU A 553 34.74 3.77 44.20
C LEU A 553 33.22 3.71 44.03
N LEU A 554 32.71 2.65 43.39
CA LEU A 554 31.27 2.40 43.25
C LEU A 554 30.60 2.15 44.61
N SER A 555 31.25 1.39 45.50
CA SER A 555 30.74 1.15 46.85
C SER A 555 30.71 2.42 47.69
N LYS A 556 31.70 3.29 47.57
CA LYS A 556 31.71 4.63 48.22
C LYS A 556 30.61 5.55 47.68
N LYS A 557 30.36 5.56 46.37
CA LYS A 557 29.26 6.33 45.75
C LYS A 557 27.88 5.79 46.12
N LEU A 558 27.70 4.46 46.18
CA LEU A 558 26.44 3.84 46.62
C LEU A 558 26.15 4.12 48.11
N ASN A 559 27.19 4.17 48.94
CA ASN A 559 27.04 4.54 50.34
C ASN A 559 26.72 6.03 50.56
N SER A 560 27.21 6.94 49.70
CA SER A 560 26.81 8.36 49.76
C SER A 560 25.38 8.59 49.26
N LEU A 561 24.92 7.82 48.26
CA LEU A 561 23.53 7.81 47.80
C LEU A 561 22.57 7.26 48.87
N ASN A 562 22.97 6.22 49.60
CA ASN A 562 22.17 5.70 50.72
C ASN A 562 22.12 6.65 51.93
N SER A 563 23.17 7.46 52.17
CA SER A 563 23.10 8.52 53.20
C SER A 563 22.16 9.65 52.79
N PHE A 564 22.06 9.95 51.48
CA PHE A 564 21.13 10.94 50.93
C PHE A 564 19.65 10.48 51.02
N CYS A 565 19.38 9.18 50.89
CA CYS A 565 18.03 8.63 51.07
C CYS A 565 17.57 8.61 52.53
N ARG A 566 18.47 8.42 53.52
CA ARG A 566 18.11 8.43 54.95
C ARG A 566 17.76 9.82 55.51
N VAL A 567 18.24 10.92 54.91
CA VAL A 567 17.88 12.29 55.34
C VAL A 567 16.46 12.68 54.88
N ARG A 568 15.88 11.95 53.91
CA ARG A 568 14.56 12.24 53.34
C ARG A 568 13.39 11.55 54.05
N GLU A 569 13.64 10.56 54.91
CA GLU A 569 12.60 9.86 55.68
C GLU A 569 12.34 10.47 57.07
N THR A 570 13.21 11.34 57.59
CA THR A 570 13.03 12.02 58.89
C THR A 570 12.25 13.34 58.83
N HIS A 571 11.88 13.83 57.64
CA HIS A 571 11.11 15.08 57.47
C HIS A 571 9.66 14.88 57.02
N ARG A 572 9.09 13.68 57.21
CA ARG A 572 7.68 13.38 56.86
C ARG A 572 6.80 12.96 58.04
N SER A 573 7.24 13.26 59.26
CA SER A 573 6.43 13.13 60.48
C SER A 573 6.76 14.26 61.45
N GLU A 574 6.21 15.44 61.16
CA GLU A 574 5.80 16.49 62.10
C GLU A 574 4.76 17.39 61.43
#